data_AF-A0A831PE19-F1
#
_entry.id   AF-A0A831PE19-F1
#
_cell.length_a   1.000
_cell.length_b   1.000
_cell.length_c   1.000
_cell.angle_alpha   90.00
_cell.angle_beta   90.00
_cell.angle_gamma   90.00
#
_symmetry.space_group_name_H-M   'P 1'
#
loop_
_entity.id
_entity.type
_entity.pdbx_description
1 polymer ?
#
loop_
_entity_poly.entity_id
_entity_poly.type
_entity_poly.pdbx_seq_one_letter_code
_entity_poly.pdbx_strand_id
1 'polypeptide(L)'
;MCEISAEGDVLVFRAPELELAMGYLTTRAVAERVEVRRDELRVSPALPEIAAALKTLCDSEASSVLLDIKDSLLHMGWLVEGVRDITKIRKSRRAGVAGFTVVEYDKTVRRLSIFTTQTCLAETLKQLGFEVFTAKHFIEATRHVPTLAEALEIEEAISQASC
;
A
#
# COMPACT_ATOMS: atom_id res chain seq x y z
N MET A 1 -13.20 2.30 15.07
CA MET A 1 -13.66 3.69 15.20
C MET A 1 -12.85 4.51 14.22
N CYS A 2 -13.51 5.30 13.38
CA CYS A 2 -12.89 6.13 12.35
C CYS A 2 -12.93 7.59 12.83
N GLU A 3 -11.80 8.29 12.77
CA GLU A 3 -11.65 9.65 13.30
C GLU A 3 -10.79 10.49 12.35
N ILE A 4 -11.15 11.76 12.23
CA ILE A 4 -10.45 12.74 11.41
C ILE A 4 -10.24 14.00 12.23
N SER A 5 -8.99 14.45 12.30
CA SER A 5 -8.63 15.69 12.97
C SER A 5 -7.67 16.51 12.11
N ALA A 6 -7.65 17.81 12.34
CA ALA A 6 -6.69 18.71 11.72
C ALA A 6 -5.63 19.11 12.76
N GLU A 7 -4.35 18.89 12.43
CA GLU A 7 -3.18 19.29 13.20
C GLU A 7 -2.41 20.35 12.41
N GLY A 8 -2.87 21.60 12.45
CA GLY A 8 -2.32 22.67 11.61
C GLY A 8 -2.67 22.44 10.13
N ASP A 9 -1.66 22.27 9.28
CA ASP A 9 -1.81 21.99 7.84
C ASP A 9 -1.75 20.49 7.50
N VAL A 10 -2.02 19.64 8.49
CA VAL A 10 -2.04 18.19 8.33
C VAL A 10 -3.41 17.64 8.74
N LEU A 11 -4.02 16.84 7.87
CA LEU A 11 -5.16 16.01 8.23
C LEU A 11 -4.67 14.67 8.78
N VAL A 12 -5.11 14.30 9.96
CA VAL A 12 -4.83 13.01 10.59
C VAL A 12 -6.08 12.15 10.52
N PHE A 13 -5.96 11.01 9.84
CA PHE A 13 -7.04 10.06 9.64
C PHE A 13 -6.70 8.75 10.35
N ARG A 14 -7.47 8.42 11.39
CA ARG A 14 -7.35 7.16 12.14
C ARG A 14 -8.52 6.27 11.83
N ALA A 15 -8.27 5.07 11.32
CA ALA A 15 -9.34 4.19 10.90
C ALA A 15 -8.92 2.71 10.98
N PRO A 16 -9.89 1.77 10.95
CA PRO A 16 -9.56 0.37 10.76
C PRO A 16 -8.86 0.14 9.41
N GLU A 17 -8.21 -1.00 9.26
CA GLU A 17 -7.23 -1.21 8.18
C GLU A 17 -7.79 -1.07 6.76
N LEU A 18 -9.05 -1.46 6.52
CA LEU A 18 -9.67 -1.35 5.19
C LEU A 18 -9.92 0.10 4.82
N GLU A 19 -10.50 0.86 5.73
CA GLU A 19 -10.72 2.29 5.60
C GLU A 19 -9.39 3.04 5.51
N LEU A 20 -8.37 2.62 6.27
CA LEU A 20 -7.03 3.21 6.20
C LEU A 20 -6.37 2.96 4.84
N ALA A 21 -6.49 1.77 4.27
CA ALA A 21 -6.00 1.49 2.93
C ALA A 21 -6.81 2.23 1.84
N MET A 22 -8.13 2.31 1.97
CA MET A 22 -8.96 3.08 1.03
C MET A 22 -8.71 4.59 1.14
N GLY A 23 -8.47 5.09 2.35
CA GLY A 23 -8.05 6.46 2.60
C GLY A 23 -6.72 6.78 1.93
N TYR A 24 -5.74 5.87 2.00
CA TYR A 24 -4.46 6.01 1.30
C TYR A 24 -4.68 6.11 -0.21
N LEU A 25 -5.46 5.20 -0.80
CA LEU A 25 -5.72 5.19 -2.24
C LEU A 25 -6.47 6.43 -2.71
N THR A 26 -7.43 6.92 -1.92
CA THR A 26 -8.21 8.13 -2.22
C THR A 26 -7.36 9.40 -2.17
N THR A 27 -6.40 9.48 -1.24
CA THR A 27 -5.67 10.72 -0.95
C THR A 27 -4.35 10.85 -1.70
N ARG A 28 -3.65 9.75 -1.98
CA ARG A 28 -2.30 9.77 -2.60
C ARG A 28 -2.24 10.46 -3.97
N ALA A 29 -3.35 10.52 -4.70
CA ALA A 29 -3.39 11.12 -6.03
C ALA A 29 -3.61 12.65 -5.99
N VAL A 30 -4.10 13.18 -4.87
CA VAL A 30 -4.52 14.58 -4.74
C VAL A 30 -3.73 15.35 -3.68
N ALA A 31 -3.19 14.65 -2.69
CA ALA A 31 -2.34 15.24 -1.67
C ALA A 31 -0.90 15.41 -2.17
N GLU A 32 -0.21 16.44 -1.70
CA GLU A 32 1.23 16.61 -1.97
C GLU A 32 2.06 15.57 -1.23
N ARG A 33 1.63 15.20 -0.02
CA ARG A 33 2.29 14.21 0.82
C ARG A 33 1.27 13.42 1.65
N VAL A 34 1.43 12.11 1.63
CA VAL A 34 0.70 11.16 2.47
C VAL A 34 1.75 10.35 3.22
N GLU A 35 1.67 10.32 4.55
CA GLU A 35 2.49 9.44 5.38
C GLU A 35 1.60 8.34 5.96
N VAL A 36 1.97 7.09 5.69
CA VAL A 36 1.31 5.95 6.32
C VAL A 36 2.00 5.63 7.65
N ARG A 37 1.22 5.59 8.72
CA ARG A 37 1.62 5.04 10.02
C ARG A 37 0.69 3.88 10.36
N ARG A 38 1.05 3.11 11.37
CA ARG A 38 0.40 1.83 11.71
C ARG A 38 -1.13 1.90 11.79
N ASP A 39 -1.68 3.00 12.30
CA ASP A 39 -3.11 3.19 12.51
C ASP A 39 -3.59 4.60 12.12
N GLU A 40 -2.73 5.39 11.49
CA GLU A 40 -3.08 6.73 11.02
C GLU A 40 -2.48 7.04 9.64
N LEU A 41 -3.22 7.78 8.82
CA LEU A 41 -2.68 8.49 7.67
C LEU A 41 -2.50 9.96 8.06
N ARG A 42 -1.37 10.54 7.67
CA ARG A 42 -1.14 11.98 7.77
C ARG A 42 -1.08 12.55 6.37
N VAL A 43 -2.00 13.46 6.05
CA VAL A 43 -2.15 14.01 4.71
C VAL A 43 -1.90 15.52 4.75
N SER A 44 -1.01 16.00 3.90
CA SER A 44 -0.67 17.42 3.79
C SER A 44 -0.63 17.87 2.32
N PRO A 45 -1.12 19.07 1.99
CA PRO A 45 -1.76 20.04 2.89
C PRO A 45 -3.18 19.62 3.33
N ALA A 46 -3.74 20.30 4.32
CA ALA A 46 -5.05 20.00 4.89
C ALA A 46 -6.20 20.52 4.00
N LEU A 47 -6.42 19.87 2.86
CA LEU A 47 -7.44 20.28 1.89
C LEU A 47 -8.86 19.88 2.33
N PRO A 48 -9.86 20.79 2.26
CA PRO A 48 -11.25 20.50 2.62
C PRO A 48 -11.87 19.31 1.87
N GLU A 49 -11.56 19.18 0.57
CA GLU A 49 -12.01 18.08 -0.28
C GLU A 49 -11.50 16.72 0.19
N ILE A 50 -10.25 16.66 0.67
CA ILE A 50 -9.67 15.46 1.25
C ILE A 50 -10.38 15.12 2.57
N ALA A 51 -10.58 16.12 3.44
CA ALA A 51 -11.29 15.92 4.70
C ALA A 51 -12.73 15.41 4.48
N ALA A 52 -13.44 15.95 3.48
CA ALA A 52 -14.78 15.50 3.11
C ALA A 52 -14.80 14.06 2.58
N ALA A 53 -13.85 13.69 1.73
CA ALA A 53 -13.73 12.34 1.20
C ALA A 53 -13.44 11.32 2.31
N LEU A 54 -12.48 11.62 3.19
CA LEU A 54 -12.15 10.77 4.33
C LEU A 54 -13.32 10.66 5.32
N LYS A 55 -14.08 11.75 5.52
CA LYS A 55 -15.27 11.72 6.39
C LYS A 55 -16.36 10.81 5.81
N THR A 56 -16.59 10.91 4.50
CA THR A 56 -17.52 10.03 3.78
C THR A 56 -17.12 8.56 3.94
N LEU A 57 -15.82 8.26 3.94
CA LEU A 57 -15.31 6.92 4.18
C LEU A 57 -15.61 6.43 5.61
N CYS A 58 -15.51 7.29 6.63
CA CYS A 58 -15.89 6.93 8.00
C CYS A 58 -17.39 6.61 8.16
N ASP A 59 -18.24 7.25 7.35
CA ASP A 59 -19.70 7.07 7.38
C ASP A 59 -20.16 5.87 6.52
N SER A 60 -19.24 5.26 5.76
CA SER A 60 -19.54 4.14 4.86
C SER A 60 -19.62 2.80 5.58
N GLU A 61 -20.46 1.90 5.07
CA GLU A 61 -20.50 0.52 5.56
C GLU A 61 -19.22 -0.23 5.19
N ALA A 62 -18.67 -1.01 6.13
CA ALA A 62 -17.43 -1.77 5.92
C ALA A 62 -17.50 -2.73 4.71
N SER A 63 -18.68 -3.29 4.40
CA SER A 63 -18.90 -4.12 3.21
C SER A 63 -18.75 -3.34 1.92
N SER A 64 -19.21 -2.09 1.90
CA SER A 64 -19.05 -1.19 0.75
C SER A 64 -17.59 -0.80 0.58
N VAL A 65 -16.92 -0.42 1.67
CA VAL A 65 -15.48 -0.13 1.67
C VAL A 65 -14.67 -1.32 1.16
N LEU A 66 -15.00 -2.55 1.60
CA LEU A 66 -14.35 -3.77 1.13
C LEU A 66 -14.54 -4.00 -0.38
N LEU A 67 -15.71 -3.68 -0.93
CA LEU A 67 -15.96 -3.79 -2.35
C LEU A 67 -15.15 -2.76 -3.14
N ASP A 68 -15.19 -1.50 -2.70
CA ASP A 68 -14.51 -0.38 -3.36
C ASP A 68 -12.99 -0.55 -3.37
N ILE A 69 -12.41 -1.01 -2.26
CA ILE A 69 -10.98 -1.28 -2.20
C ILE A 69 -10.58 -2.47 -3.07
N LYS A 70 -11.39 -3.54 -3.12
CA LYS A 70 -11.14 -4.68 -4.01
C LYS A 70 -11.17 -4.25 -5.47
N ASP A 71 -12.17 -3.46 -5.84
CA ASP A 71 -12.29 -2.95 -7.20
C ASP A 71 -11.11 -2.04 -7.55
N SER A 72 -10.74 -1.12 -6.67
CA SER A 72 -9.58 -0.25 -6.83
C SER A 72 -8.28 -1.04 -7.00
N LEU A 73 -8.06 -2.06 -6.16
CA LEU A 73 -6.90 -2.95 -6.24
C LEU A 73 -6.84 -3.70 -7.57
N LEU A 74 -7.97 -4.23 -8.03
CA LEU A 74 -8.07 -4.92 -9.33
C LEU A 74 -7.74 -3.97 -10.50
N HIS A 75 -8.26 -2.74 -10.49
CA HIS A 75 -7.95 -1.72 -11.50
C HIS A 75 -6.46 -1.37 -11.54
N MET A 76 -5.77 -1.44 -10.40
CA MET A 76 -4.32 -1.23 -10.30
C MET A 76 -3.49 -2.49 -10.65
N GLY A 77 -4.13 -3.59 -11.03
CA GLY A 77 -3.47 -4.84 -11.41
C GLY A 77 -3.10 -5.76 -10.24
N TRP A 78 -3.69 -5.55 -9.05
CA TRP A 78 -3.55 -6.49 -7.94
C TRP A 78 -4.55 -7.63 -8.07
N LEU A 79 -4.07 -8.86 -7.92
CA LEU A 79 -4.90 -10.01 -7.60
C LEU A 79 -5.22 -9.98 -6.10
N VAL A 80 -6.49 -10.12 -5.75
CA VAL A 80 -6.97 -9.99 -4.37
C VAL A 80 -7.61 -11.30 -3.90
N GLU A 81 -7.16 -11.81 -2.77
CA GLU A 81 -7.70 -13.02 -2.13
C GLU A 81 -8.40 -12.69 -0.80
N GLY A 82 -9.52 -13.38 -0.55
CA GLY A 82 -10.28 -13.27 0.68
C GLY A 82 -11.74 -12.87 0.44
N VAL A 83 -12.66 -13.47 1.19
CA VAL A 83 -14.11 -13.27 0.98
C VAL A 83 -14.62 -12.08 1.79
N ARG A 84 -14.53 -12.17 3.12
CA ARG A 84 -15.05 -11.17 4.07
C ARG A 84 -14.03 -10.08 4.43
N ASP A 85 -12.82 -10.20 3.92
CA ASP A 85 -11.69 -9.31 4.14
C ASP A 85 -10.66 -9.53 3.03
N ILE A 86 -9.64 -8.67 2.94
CA ILE A 86 -8.46 -8.87 2.12
C ILE A 86 -7.42 -9.63 2.94
N THR A 87 -7.14 -10.87 2.54
CA THR A 87 -6.17 -11.74 3.22
C THR A 87 -4.81 -11.75 2.54
N LYS A 88 -4.79 -11.64 1.22
CA LYS A 88 -3.59 -11.59 0.42
C LYS A 88 -3.82 -10.74 -0.82
N ILE A 89 -2.79 -9.99 -1.22
CA ILE A 89 -2.74 -9.30 -2.51
C ILE A 89 -1.44 -9.63 -3.23
N ARG A 90 -1.51 -9.79 -4.55
CA ARG A 90 -0.35 -10.04 -5.39
C ARG A 90 -0.40 -9.20 -6.66
N LYS A 91 0.71 -8.54 -7.00
CA LYS A 91 0.87 -7.81 -8.26
C LYS A 91 2.13 -8.27 -8.95
N SER A 92 2.00 -8.52 -10.24
CA SER A 92 3.11 -8.95 -11.09
C SER A 92 3.30 -7.95 -12.21
N ARG A 93 4.53 -7.52 -12.43
CA ARG A 93 4.88 -6.60 -13.52
C ARG A 93 6.09 -7.09 -14.28
N ARG A 94 6.12 -6.82 -15.59
CA ARG A 94 7.33 -7.03 -16.39
C ARG A 94 8.36 -5.97 -16.04
N ALA A 95 9.63 -6.39 -16.06
CA ALA A 95 10.79 -5.55 -15.87
C ALA A 95 11.69 -5.66 -17.10
N GLY A 96 11.56 -4.72 -18.05
CA GLY A 96 12.26 -4.79 -19.33
C GLY A 96 11.79 -5.96 -20.21
N VAL A 97 12.69 -6.47 -21.05
CA VAL A 97 12.36 -7.45 -22.10
C VAL A 97 12.16 -8.88 -21.55
N ALA A 98 12.92 -9.27 -20.52
CA ALA A 98 12.92 -10.64 -19.98
C ALA A 98 12.77 -10.70 -18.45
N GLY A 99 12.65 -9.55 -17.77
CA GLY A 99 12.55 -9.51 -16.33
C GLY A 99 11.12 -9.45 -15.82
N PHE A 100 10.95 -9.74 -14.53
CA PHE A 100 9.68 -9.56 -13.84
C PHE A 100 9.90 -9.25 -12.37
N THR A 101 8.92 -8.59 -11.77
CA THR A 101 8.83 -8.33 -10.34
C THR A 101 7.45 -8.76 -9.87
N VAL A 102 7.41 -9.59 -8.84
CA VAL A 102 6.20 -9.99 -8.12
C VAL A 102 6.26 -9.38 -6.74
N VAL A 103 5.19 -8.71 -6.35
CA VAL A 103 4.97 -8.17 -5.02
C VAL A 103 3.78 -8.89 -4.43
N GLU A 104 3.96 -9.48 -3.25
CA GLU A 104 2.90 -10.16 -2.51
C GLU A 104 2.85 -9.66 -1.07
N TYR A 105 1.67 -9.24 -0.63
CA TYR A 105 1.40 -8.96 0.78
C TYR A 105 0.45 -10.02 1.34
N ASP A 106 0.86 -10.65 2.44
CA ASP A 106 0.07 -11.60 3.20
C ASP A 106 -0.29 -10.99 4.56
N LYS A 107 -1.58 -10.67 4.74
CA LYS A 107 -2.11 -10.04 5.95
C LYS A 107 -2.02 -10.96 7.16
N THR A 108 -2.10 -12.28 6.96
CA THR A 108 -2.15 -13.25 8.07
C THR A 108 -0.84 -13.31 8.85
N VAL A 109 0.28 -13.14 8.14
CA VAL A 109 1.63 -13.11 8.70
C VAL A 109 2.26 -11.71 8.66
N ARG A 110 1.52 -10.70 8.20
CA ARG A 110 1.96 -9.30 8.08
C ARG A 110 3.29 -9.20 7.33
N ARG A 111 3.37 -9.85 6.17
CA ARG A 111 4.62 -9.97 5.40
C ARG A 111 4.43 -9.48 3.98
N LEU A 112 5.29 -8.56 3.56
CA LEU A 112 5.49 -8.18 2.18
C LEU A 112 6.67 -8.96 1.61
N SER A 113 6.46 -9.62 0.48
CA SER A 113 7.46 -10.44 -0.20
C SER A 113 7.65 -9.94 -1.63
N ILE A 114 8.90 -9.83 -2.04
CA ILE A 114 9.29 -9.40 -3.39
C ILE A 114 10.08 -10.54 -4.01
N PHE A 115 9.71 -10.92 -5.22
CA PHE A 115 10.53 -11.73 -6.09
C PHE A 115 10.84 -10.91 -7.34
N THR A 116 12.10 -10.76 -7.72
CA THR A 116 12.45 -10.05 -8.96
C THR A 116 13.68 -10.62 -9.62
N THR A 117 13.72 -10.59 -10.95
CA THR A 117 14.95 -10.88 -11.71
C THR A 117 15.85 -9.66 -11.91
N GLN A 118 15.42 -8.47 -11.47
CA GLN A 118 16.23 -7.24 -11.51
C GLN A 118 17.20 -7.21 -10.32
N THR A 119 18.37 -7.83 -10.47
CA THR A 119 19.36 -7.93 -9.39
C THR A 119 19.90 -6.57 -8.90
N CYS A 120 19.77 -5.52 -9.70
CA CYS A 120 20.10 -4.14 -9.32
C CYS A 120 19.19 -3.57 -8.21
N LEU A 121 17.99 -4.11 -7.99
CA LEU A 121 17.07 -3.64 -6.95
C LEU A 121 17.50 -4.06 -5.52
N ALA A 122 18.55 -4.88 -5.37
CA ALA A 122 18.98 -5.40 -4.07
C ALA A 122 19.22 -4.29 -3.03
N GLU A 123 19.96 -3.25 -3.40
CA GLU A 123 20.30 -2.17 -2.47
C GLU A 123 19.07 -1.30 -2.15
N THR A 124 18.22 -1.02 -3.14
CA THR A 124 16.95 -0.32 -2.90
C THR A 124 16.05 -1.09 -1.93
N LEU A 125 15.94 -2.42 -2.10
CA LEU A 125 15.16 -3.26 -1.21
C LEU A 125 15.74 -3.29 0.22
N LYS A 126 17.06 -3.32 0.38
CA LYS A 126 17.71 -3.19 1.70
C LYS A 126 17.43 -1.83 2.34
N GLN A 127 17.49 -0.74 1.59
CA GLN A 127 17.18 0.61 2.08
C GLN A 127 15.72 0.74 2.53
N LEU A 128 14.82 0.03 1.84
CA LEU A 128 13.42 -0.14 2.24
C LEU A 128 13.23 -1.15 3.37
N GLY A 129 14.29 -1.61 4.03
CA GLY A 129 14.20 -2.47 5.22
C GLY A 129 13.82 -3.92 4.95
N PHE A 130 14.01 -4.42 3.72
CA PHE A 130 13.82 -5.84 3.43
C PHE A 130 15.04 -6.66 3.82
N GLU A 131 14.79 -7.88 4.29
CA GLU A 131 15.74 -8.96 4.31
C GLU A 131 15.88 -9.50 2.88
N VAL A 132 17.03 -9.23 2.26
CA VAL A 132 17.28 -9.53 0.84
C VAL A 132 18.17 -10.77 0.70
N PHE A 133 17.66 -11.77 0.00
CA PHE A 133 18.41 -12.93 -0.50
C PHE A 133 18.68 -12.77 -2.00
N THR A 134 19.95 -12.79 -2.39
CA THR A 134 20.35 -12.65 -3.79
C THR A 134 20.88 -13.98 -4.32
N ALA A 135 20.22 -14.48 -5.37
CA ALA A 135 20.71 -15.58 -6.18
C ALA A 135 21.33 -15.07 -7.49
N LYS A 136 21.88 -15.98 -8.29
CA LYS A 136 22.58 -15.62 -9.54
C LYS A 136 21.72 -14.82 -10.54
N HIS A 137 20.42 -15.08 -10.57
CA HIS A 137 19.51 -14.53 -11.59
C HIS A 137 18.25 -13.88 -11.02
N PHE A 138 18.12 -13.85 -9.69
CA PHE A 138 16.94 -13.29 -9.04
C PHE A 138 17.26 -12.85 -7.62
N ILE A 139 16.36 -12.05 -7.08
CA ILE A 139 16.31 -11.61 -5.70
C ILE A 139 14.98 -12.08 -5.11
N GLU A 140 15.06 -12.58 -3.90
CA GLU A 140 13.93 -12.71 -3.00
C GLU A 140 14.13 -11.72 -1.85
N ALA A 141 13.09 -11.01 -1.46
CA ALA A 141 13.15 -10.09 -0.35
C ALA A 141 11.90 -10.17 0.48
N THR A 142 12.03 -10.13 1.81
CA THR A 142 10.86 -10.10 2.71
C THR A 142 10.98 -9.01 3.75
N ARG A 143 9.86 -8.40 4.11
CA ARG A 143 9.75 -7.39 5.17
C ARG A 143 8.45 -7.59 5.94
N HIS A 144 8.52 -7.40 7.26
CA HIS A 144 7.30 -7.27 8.07
C HIS A 144 6.61 -5.94 7.76
N VAL A 145 5.35 -5.99 7.39
CA VAL A 145 4.53 -4.81 7.07
C VAL A 145 3.21 -4.91 7.84
N PRO A 146 2.94 -3.99 8.78
CA PRO A 146 1.82 -4.09 9.70
C PRO A 146 0.47 -3.82 9.05
N THR A 147 0.40 -3.10 7.93
CA THR A 147 -0.88 -2.70 7.31
C THR A 147 -0.89 -2.87 5.80
N LEU A 148 -2.10 -3.05 5.25
CA LEU A 148 -2.34 -3.03 3.81
C LEU A 148 -1.92 -1.70 3.16
N ALA A 149 -2.16 -0.56 3.81
CA ALA A 149 -1.77 0.75 3.26
C ALA A 149 -0.24 0.89 3.12
N GLU A 150 0.52 0.46 4.13
CA GLU A 150 1.98 0.50 4.08
C GLU A 150 2.50 -0.48 3.01
N ALA A 151 1.84 -1.62 2.81
CA ALA A 151 2.19 -2.53 1.72
C ALA A 151 2.00 -1.90 0.34
N LEU A 152 0.95 -1.09 0.15
CA LEU A 152 0.67 -0.36 -1.09
C LEU A 152 1.68 0.77 -1.31
N GLU A 153 2.01 1.53 -0.27
CA GLU A 153 3.04 2.57 -0.29
C GLU A 153 4.42 2.00 -0.68
N ILE A 154 4.82 0.89 -0.06
CA ILE A 154 6.10 0.25 -0.37
C ILE A 154 6.11 -0.31 -1.80
N GLU A 155 5.02 -0.93 -2.27
CA GLU A 155 4.95 -1.37 -3.67
C GLU A 155 5.12 -0.22 -4.64
N GLU A 156 4.50 0.92 -4.35
CA GLU A 156 4.61 2.13 -5.17
C GLU A 156 6.04 2.67 -5.19
N ALA A 157 6.72 2.73 -4.05
CA ALA A 157 8.13 3.12 -3.97
C ALA A 157 9.04 2.17 -4.77
N ILE A 158 8.83 0.84 -4.63
CA ILE A 158 9.52 -0.17 -5.45
C ILE A 158 9.16 0.02 -6.93
N SER A 159 7.94 0.47 -7.22
CA SER A 159 7.46 0.63 -8.57
C SER A 159 8.19 1.71 -9.35
N GLN A 160 8.52 2.79 -8.64
CA GLN A 160 9.22 3.98 -9.13
C GLN A 160 10.75 3.86 -9.07
N ALA A 161 11.27 2.90 -8.29
CA ALA A 161 12.69 2.63 -8.21
C ALA A 161 13.25 2.28 -9.61
N SER A 162 14.29 3.01 -10.00
CA SER A 162 14.95 2.81 -11.29
C SER A 162 16.07 1.78 -11.21
N CYS A 163 16.04 0.92 -12.22
CA CYS A 163 17.05 0.01 -12.70
C CYS A 163 17.04 0.18 -14.23
#